data_AF-A0A399P5M2-F1
#
_entry.id   AF-A0A399P5M2-F1
#
_cell.length_a   1.000
_cell.length_b   1.000
_cell.length_c   1.000
_cell.angle_alpha   90.00
_cell.angle_beta   90.00
_cell.angle_gamma   90.00
#
_symmetry.space_group_name_H-M   'P 1'
#
loop_
_entity.id
_entity.type
_entity.pdbx_description
1 polymer ?
#
loop_
_entity_poly.entity_id
_entity_poly.type
_entity_poly.pdbx_seq_one_letter_code
_entity_poly.pdbx_strand_id
1 'polypeptide(L)'
;QDRELLTALRDPRGWPRGVATWTTEREHATFSFAALRITLGAVILMVLVTCFADRHYLWGVGSRFIDPEASRRGWLPVFTGLFSKTDATLFDLAYLVLVVLAALFTLGWRTRIVTPFLLFWIGLSTNSTLLTNGGDTVLRITLFFVLFADLSRHLSLDAVRRRREREAGAPRRSPGRHVEAVRSL
;
A
#
# COMPACT_ATOMS: atom_id res chain seq x y z
N GLN A 1 -20.30 15.27 -32.94
CA GLN A 1 -19.18 15.17 -31.98
C GLN A 1 -18.80 13.72 -31.69
N ASP A 2 -19.73 12.84 -31.28
CA ASP A 2 -19.38 11.45 -30.91
C ASP A 2 -18.86 10.58 -32.06
N ARG A 3 -19.33 10.79 -33.30
CA ARG A 3 -18.85 10.04 -34.46
C ARG A 3 -17.39 10.33 -34.84
N GLU A 4 -16.92 11.56 -34.62
CA GLU A 4 -15.53 11.95 -34.90
C GLU A 4 -14.56 11.44 -33.83
N LEU A 5 -14.99 11.39 -32.56
CA LEU A 5 -14.21 10.80 -31.48
C LEU A 5 -14.05 9.27 -31.67
N LEU A 6 -15.10 8.59 -32.13
CA LEU A 6 -15.08 7.15 -32.37
C LEU A 6 -14.23 6.77 -33.59
N THR A 7 -14.15 7.61 -34.63
CA THR A 7 -13.23 7.40 -35.75
C THR A 7 -11.78 7.70 -35.37
N ALA A 8 -11.53 8.73 -34.55
CA ALA A 8 -10.19 9.05 -34.04
C ALA A 8 -9.62 7.96 -33.10
N LEU A 9 -10.47 7.27 -32.34
CA LEU A 9 -10.07 6.13 -31.49
C LEU A 9 -9.79 4.84 -32.28
N ARG A 10 -10.29 4.73 -33.51
CA ARG A 10 -10.21 3.51 -34.33
C ARG A 10 -8.92 3.43 -35.18
N ASP A 11 -8.21 4.56 -35.36
CA ASP A 11 -6.98 4.61 -36.15
C ASP A 11 -5.76 5.01 -35.30
N PRO A 12 -4.96 4.03 -34.80
CA PRO A 12 -3.79 4.31 -33.96
C PRO A 12 -2.65 5.02 -34.70
N ARG A 13 -2.76 5.23 -36.02
CA ARG A 13 -1.76 5.91 -36.85
C ARG A 13 -1.78 7.44 -36.70
N GLY A 14 -2.91 8.00 -36.24
CA GLY A 14 -3.10 9.45 -36.06
C GLY A 14 -2.74 9.97 -34.67
N TRP A 15 -2.47 9.08 -33.69
CA TRP A 15 -2.00 9.53 -32.39
C TRP A 15 -0.61 10.16 -32.53
N PRO A 16 -0.38 11.36 -31.96
CA PRO A 16 0.96 11.91 -31.92
C PRO A 16 1.82 10.87 -31.24
N ARG A 17 2.85 10.38 -31.95
CA ARG A 17 3.71 9.27 -31.46
C ARG A 17 4.16 9.52 -30.03
N GLY A 18 4.41 10.78 -29.66
CA GLY A 18 4.73 11.20 -28.29
C GLY A 18 3.69 10.84 -27.23
N VAL A 19 2.38 10.87 -27.49
CA VAL A 19 1.35 10.46 -26.52
C VAL A 19 1.25 8.94 -26.46
N ALA A 20 1.29 8.27 -27.61
CA ALA A 20 1.30 6.80 -27.66
C ALA A 20 2.54 6.22 -26.96
N THR A 21 3.72 6.80 -27.20
CA THR A 21 4.97 6.39 -26.57
C THR A 21 5.07 6.84 -25.11
N TRP A 22 4.56 8.01 -24.74
CA TRP A 22 4.50 8.41 -23.33
C TRP A 22 3.61 7.47 -22.51
N THR A 23 2.51 6.98 -23.09
CA THR A 23 1.59 6.05 -22.42
C THR A 23 2.10 4.59 -22.47
N THR A 24 2.92 4.22 -23.46
CA THR A 24 3.29 2.80 -23.74
C THR A 24 4.78 2.47 -23.52
N GLU A 25 5.71 3.39 -23.76
CA GLU A 25 7.15 3.09 -23.82
C GLU A 25 7.90 3.29 -22.50
N ARG A 26 7.46 4.18 -21.60
CA ARG A 26 8.16 4.42 -20.33
C ARG A 26 7.31 3.97 -19.14
N GLU A 27 7.95 3.26 -18.22
CA GLU A 27 7.40 2.78 -16.95
C GLU A 27 7.09 3.95 -15.98
N HIS A 28 6.25 4.91 -16.39
CA HIS A 28 5.78 6.00 -15.53
C HIS A 28 4.72 5.52 -14.52
N ALA A 29 4.13 4.34 -14.74
CA ALA A 29 3.19 3.70 -13.82
C ALA A 29 3.82 3.37 -12.44
N THR A 30 5.13 3.17 -12.37
CA THR A 30 5.78 2.68 -11.15
C THR A 30 5.92 3.73 -10.06
N PHE A 31 6.01 5.01 -10.42
CA PHE A 31 5.98 6.10 -9.45
C PHE A 31 4.58 6.29 -8.87
N SER A 32 3.55 6.13 -9.71
CA SER A 32 2.14 6.18 -9.27
C SER A 32 1.83 5.12 -8.22
N PHE A 33 2.39 3.91 -8.33
CA PHE A 33 2.25 2.88 -7.28
C PHE A 33 2.94 3.26 -5.97
N ALA A 34 4.12 3.89 -6.04
CA ALA A 34 4.79 4.39 -4.83
C ALA A 34 4.00 5.52 -4.17
N ALA A 35 3.50 6.48 -4.96
CA ALA A 35 2.63 7.55 -4.48
C ALA A 35 1.34 7.00 -3.88
N LEU A 36 0.68 6.04 -4.56
CA LEU A 36 -0.51 5.35 -4.07
C LEU A 36 -0.26 4.69 -2.70
N ARG A 37 0.86 3.96 -2.55
CA ARG A 37 1.25 3.31 -1.29
C ARG A 37 1.41 4.34 -0.16
N ILE A 38 2.15 5.41 -0.42
CA ILE A 38 2.42 6.46 0.57
C ILE A 38 1.11 7.16 0.95
N THR A 39 0.28 7.52 -0.03
CA THR A 39 -1.02 8.17 0.22
C THR A 39 -1.97 7.28 1.01
N LEU A 40 -2.14 6.01 0.63
CA LEU A 40 -2.98 5.06 1.37
C LEU A 40 -2.51 4.87 2.81
N GLY A 41 -1.21 4.62 2.99
CA GLY A 41 -0.62 4.43 4.30
C GLY A 41 -0.72 5.68 5.16
N ALA A 42 -0.48 6.87 4.58
CA ALA A 42 -0.60 8.15 5.26
C ALA A 42 -2.03 8.47 5.68
N VAL A 43 -3.03 8.18 4.83
CA VAL A 43 -4.45 8.36 5.20
C VAL A 43 -4.83 7.46 6.37
N ILE A 44 -4.45 6.18 6.32
CA ILE A 44 -4.70 5.23 7.42
C ILE A 44 -4.01 5.71 8.71
N LEU A 45 -2.73 6.06 8.64
CA LEU A 45 -1.97 6.56 9.79
C LEU A 45 -2.55 7.85 10.35
N MET A 46 -2.94 8.78 9.49
CA MET A 46 -3.53 10.04 9.89
C MET A 46 -4.78 9.78 10.72
N VAL A 47 -5.71 8.94 10.23
CA VAL A 47 -6.92 8.58 10.98
C VAL A 47 -6.57 7.93 12.32
N LEU A 48 -5.63 6.98 12.35
CA LEU A 48 -5.24 6.32 13.58
C LEU A 48 -4.63 7.31 14.59
N VAL A 49 -3.70 8.16 14.15
CA VAL A 49 -3.04 9.12 15.06
C VAL A 49 -4.02 10.18 15.56
N THR A 50 -4.87 10.73 14.69
CA THR A 50 -5.85 11.76 15.09
C THR A 50 -6.91 11.20 16.04
N CYS A 51 -7.31 9.95 15.85
CA CYS A 51 -8.34 9.31 16.66
C CYS A 51 -7.75 8.52 17.84
N PHE A 52 -6.45 8.69 18.16
CA PHE A 52 -5.79 7.89 19.19
C PHE A 52 -6.39 8.12 20.59
N ALA A 53 -6.75 9.37 20.92
CA ALA A 53 -7.31 9.69 22.24
C ALA A 53 -8.68 9.02 22.45
N ASP A 54 -9.56 9.09 21.44
CA ASP A 54 -10.95 8.61 21.51
C ASP A 54 -11.13 7.18 20.99
N ARG A 55 -10.05 6.45 20.69
CA ARG A 55 -10.08 5.13 20.03
C ARG A 55 -11.02 4.12 20.70
N HIS A 56 -11.07 4.11 22.03
CA HIS A 56 -11.91 3.20 22.81
C HIS A 56 -13.39 3.52 22.68
N TYR A 57 -13.73 4.80 22.55
CA TYR A 57 -15.10 5.26 22.32
C TYR A 57 -15.53 4.98 20.88
N LEU A 58 -14.63 5.18 19.91
CA LEU A 58 -14.91 5.04 18.49
C LEU A 58 -15.05 3.59 18.03
N TRP A 59 -14.12 2.72 18.42
CA TRP A 59 -14.04 1.32 17.93
C TRP A 59 -13.83 0.27 19.03
N GLY A 60 -13.42 0.66 20.22
CA GLY A 60 -13.08 -0.25 21.31
C GLY A 60 -14.25 -0.54 22.26
N VAL A 61 -13.91 -0.76 23.54
CA VAL A 61 -14.85 -1.16 24.60
C VAL A 61 -16.01 -0.18 24.81
N GLY A 62 -15.79 1.12 24.57
CA GLY A 62 -16.81 2.16 24.68
C GLY A 62 -17.85 2.12 23.55
N SER A 63 -17.53 1.45 22.45
CA SER A 63 -18.39 1.33 21.25
C SER A 63 -19.32 0.11 21.26
N ARG A 64 -19.38 -0.65 22.36
CA ARG A 64 -20.20 -1.88 22.52
C ARG A 64 -21.67 -1.69 22.13
N PHE A 65 -22.22 -0.49 22.35
CA PHE A 65 -23.62 -0.20 22.05
C PHE A 65 -23.95 -0.30 20.54
N ILE A 66 -22.94 -0.30 19.66
CA ILE A 66 -23.05 -0.37 18.19
C ILE A 66 -23.08 -1.83 17.68
N ASP A 67 -22.73 -2.80 18.52
CA ASP A 67 -22.58 -4.22 18.14
C ASP A 67 -23.80 -4.87 17.46
N PRO A 68 -25.06 -4.55 17.84
CA PRO A 68 -26.22 -5.11 17.17
C PRO A 68 -26.27 -4.75 15.67
N GLU A 69 -25.75 -3.59 15.30
CA GLU A 69 -25.75 -3.09 13.93
C GLU A 69 -24.52 -3.57 13.15
N ALA A 70 -23.36 -3.63 13.82
CA ALA A 70 -22.15 -4.20 13.23
C ALA A 70 -22.31 -5.70 12.90
N SER A 71 -22.98 -6.46 13.78
CA SER A 71 -23.20 -7.91 13.60
C SER A 71 -24.15 -8.23 12.44
N ARG A 72 -25.12 -7.35 12.13
CA ARG A 72 -26.03 -7.52 10.98
C ARG A 72 -25.33 -7.50 9.63
N ARG A 73 -24.15 -6.88 9.53
CA ARG A 73 -23.40 -6.81 8.26
C ARG A 73 -22.73 -8.13 7.87
N GLY A 74 -22.66 -9.13 8.76
CA GLY A 74 -22.22 -10.48 8.41
C GLY A 74 -20.75 -10.59 7.96
N TRP A 75 -19.86 -9.76 8.51
CA TRP A 75 -18.43 -9.84 8.19
C TRP A 75 -17.80 -11.14 8.73
N LEU A 76 -16.74 -11.59 8.06
CA LEU A 76 -16.03 -12.81 8.46
C LEU A 76 -15.53 -12.72 9.92
N PRO A 77 -15.57 -13.83 10.69
CA PRO A 77 -15.16 -13.86 12.10
C PRO A 77 -13.74 -13.35 12.36
N VAL A 78 -12.85 -13.50 11.38
CA VAL A 78 -11.46 -13.01 11.46
C VAL A 78 -11.39 -11.47 11.60
N PHE A 79 -12.32 -10.75 10.99
CA PHE A 79 -12.33 -9.28 11.02
C PHE A 79 -13.11 -8.73 12.22
N THR A 80 -14.13 -9.45 12.69
CA THR A 80 -14.93 -9.06 13.85
C THR A 80 -14.26 -9.41 15.18
N GLY A 81 -13.47 -10.49 15.24
CA GLY A 81 -12.76 -10.91 16.45
C GLY A 81 -11.40 -10.22 16.68
N LEU A 82 -10.88 -9.49 15.68
CA LEU A 82 -9.53 -8.94 15.71
C LEU A 82 -9.36 -7.80 16.71
N PHE A 83 -10.42 -6.99 16.89
CA PHE A 83 -10.44 -5.84 17.79
C PHE A 83 -11.44 -6.10 18.91
N SER A 84 -10.92 -6.54 20.06
CA SER A 84 -11.73 -6.89 21.22
C SER A 84 -12.54 -5.69 21.72
N LYS A 85 -13.83 -5.92 22.00
CA LYS A 85 -14.69 -4.95 22.72
C LYS A 85 -14.91 -5.29 24.20
N THR A 86 -14.39 -6.43 24.64
CA THR A 86 -14.49 -6.87 26.03
C THR A 86 -13.24 -6.50 26.83
N ASP A 87 -12.09 -6.43 26.15
CA ASP A 87 -10.80 -6.18 26.77
C ASP A 87 -10.07 -5.02 26.08
N ALA A 88 -9.89 -3.93 26.83
CA ALA A 88 -9.24 -2.72 26.35
C ALA A 88 -7.74 -2.92 26.05
N THR A 89 -7.08 -3.85 26.73
CA THR A 89 -5.64 -4.11 26.53
C THR A 89 -5.39 -4.84 25.22
N LEU A 90 -6.21 -5.85 24.91
CA LEU A 90 -6.17 -6.55 23.63
C LEU A 90 -6.53 -5.62 22.47
N PHE A 91 -7.49 -4.72 22.67
CA PHE A 91 -7.80 -3.68 21.69
C PHE A 91 -6.60 -2.77 21.44
N ASP A 92 -5.98 -2.24 22.49
CA ASP A 92 -4.83 -1.32 22.36
C ASP A 92 -3.65 -2.00 21.67
N LEU A 93 -3.38 -3.27 21.98
CA LEU A 93 -2.34 -4.04 21.32
C LEU A 93 -2.63 -4.20 19.81
N ALA A 94 -3.83 -4.64 19.44
CA ALA A 94 -4.23 -4.80 18.05
C ALA A 94 -4.20 -3.46 17.29
N TYR A 95 -4.61 -2.38 17.95
CA TYR A 95 -4.59 -1.02 17.41
C TYR A 95 -3.16 -0.55 17.14
N LEU A 96 -2.25 -0.70 18.11
CA LEU A 96 -0.84 -0.33 17.95
C LEU A 96 -0.16 -1.17 16.87
N VAL A 97 -0.47 -2.46 16.78
CA VAL A 97 -0.01 -3.32 15.69
C VAL A 97 -0.47 -2.78 14.34
N LEU A 98 -1.73 -2.35 14.21
CA LEU A 98 -2.23 -1.74 12.97
C LEU A 98 -1.51 -0.42 12.63
N VAL A 99 -1.22 0.43 13.62
CA VAL A 99 -0.43 1.66 13.43
C VAL A 99 0.96 1.32 12.90
N VAL A 100 1.64 0.35 13.50
CA VAL A 100 2.98 -0.10 13.05
C VAL A 100 2.91 -0.67 11.64
N LEU A 101 1.90 -1.48 11.31
CA LEU A 101 1.71 -2.01 9.96
C LEU A 101 1.50 -0.91 8.93
N ALA A 102 0.69 0.11 9.25
CA ALA A 102 0.47 1.25 8.38
C ALA A 102 1.75 2.08 8.16
N ALA A 103 2.57 2.25 9.20
CA ALA A 103 3.89 2.88 9.10
C ALA A 103 4.85 2.08 8.21
N LEU A 104 4.97 0.77 8.43
CA LEU A 104 5.80 -0.12 7.62
C LEU A 104 5.35 -0.15 6.15
N PHE A 105 4.03 -0.15 5.91
CA PHE A 105 3.46 -0.08 4.57
C PHE A 105 3.81 1.24 3.89
N THR A 106 3.66 2.37 4.58
CA THR A 106 3.99 3.71 4.06
C THR A 106 5.47 3.78 3.67
N LEU A 107 6.36 3.30 4.54
CA LEU A 107 7.81 3.21 4.32
C LEU A 107 8.19 2.20 3.22
N GLY A 108 7.29 1.28 2.87
CA GLY A 108 7.55 0.23 1.89
C GLY A 108 8.55 -0.82 2.38
N TRP A 109 8.51 -1.15 3.67
CA TRP A 109 9.32 -2.22 4.25
C TRP A 109 8.62 -3.57 4.08
N ARG A 110 9.26 -4.55 3.43
CA ARG A 110 8.69 -5.89 3.20
C ARG A 110 7.23 -5.84 2.72
N THR A 111 6.94 -4.99 1.73
CA THR A 111 5.59 -4.70 1.21
C THR A 111 4.78 -5.98 0.95
N ARG A 112 5.37 -7.01 0.36
CA ARG A 112 4.68 -8.29 0.09
C ARG A 112 4.14 -9.00 1.34
N ILE A 113 4.80 -8.82 2.48
CA ILE A 113 4.39 -9.39 3.76
C ILE A 113 3.44 -8.43 4.46
N VAL A 114 3.76 -7.13 4.49
CA VAL A 114 3.00 -6.12 5.24
C VAL A 114 1.63 -5.83 4.62
N THR A 115 1.49 -5.78 3.29
CA THR A 115 0.24 -5.43 2.61
C THR A 115 -0.94 -6.36 2.99
N PRO A 116 -0.80 -7.70 3.00
CA PRO A 116 -1.86 -8.58 3.50
C PRO A 116 -2.30 -8.26 4.94
N PHE A 117 -1.36 -7.97 5.84
CA PHE A 117 -1.69 -7.63 7.23
C PHE A 117 -2.39 -6.28 7.37
N LEU A 118 -2.22 -5.37 6.40
CA LEU A 118 -2.94 -4.10 6.38
C LEU A 118 -4.46 -4.28 6.16
N LEU A 119 -4.92 -5.46 5.72
CA LEU A 119 -6.34 -5.82 5.71
C LEU A 119 -6.97 -5.81 7.12
N PHE A 120 -6.16 -5.79 8.19
CA PHE A 120 -6.66 -5.55 9.54
C PHE A 120 -7.37 -4.19 9.69
N TRP A 121 -7.11 -3.22 8.81
CA TRP A 121 -7.93 -2.00 8.68
C TRP A 121 -9.41 -2.31 8.45
N ILE A 122 -9.72 -3.37 7.71
CA ILE A 122 -11.10 -3.81 7.47
C ILE A 122 -11.75 -4.15 8.82
N GLY A 123 -11.07 -4.93 9.67
CA GLY A 123 -11.56 -5.27 11.00
C GLY A 123 -11.91 -4.02 11.83
N LEU A 124 -10.99 -3.06 11.91
CA LEU A 124 -11.21 -1.83 12.68
C LEU A 124 -12.38 -1.01 12.12
N SER A 125 -12.40 -0.78 10.80
CA SER A 125 -13.45 0.01 10.13
C SER A 125 -14.81 -0.68 10.15
N THR A 126 -14.87 -2.01 10.29
CA THR A 126 -16.13 -2.75 10.47
C THR A 126 -16.62 -2.78 11.91
N ASN A 127 -15.74 -2.48 12.88
CA ASN A 127 -16.07 -2.55 14.30
C ASN A 127 -17.02 -1.44 14.77
N SER A 128 -17.14 -0.36 13.97
CA SER A 128 -18.07 0.73 14.23
C SER A 128 -18.77 1.16 12.94
N THR A 129 -20.08 0.93 12.87
CA THR A 129 -20.89 1.30 11.70
C THR A 129 -21.11 2.81 11.60
N LEU A 130 -21.02 3.54 12.72
CA LEU A 130 -21.22 5.00 12.79
C LEU A 130 -20.16 5.78 12.00
N LEU A 131 -18.94 5.26 11.97
CA LEU A 131 -17.81 5.90 11.30
C LEU A 131 -17.65 5.43 9.85
N THR A 132 -18.36 4.36 9.46
CA THR A 132 -18.27 3.82 8.10
C THR A 132 -18.85 4.79 7.11
N ASN A 133 -18.05 5.21 6.13
CA ASN A 133 -18.47 6.09 5.04
C ASN A 133 -18.07 5.51 3.66
N GLY A 134 -18.39 6.23 2.58
CA GLY A 134 -18.04 5.81 1.23
C GLY A 134 -16.53 5.70 0.99
N GLY A 135 -15.73 6.51 1.70
CA GLY A 135 -14.27 6.45 1.68
C GLY A 135 -13.73 5.12 2.20
N ASP A 136 -14.33 4.54 3.24
CA ASP A 136 -13.94 3.20 3.72
C ASP A 136 -14.12 2.14 2.65
N THR A 137 -15.24 2.17 1.91
CA THR A 137 -15.49 1.23 0.81
C THR A 137 -14.43 1.35 -0.27
N VAL A 138 -14.12 2.59 -0.70
CA VAL A 138 -13.06 2.84 -1.69
C VAL A 138 -11.71 2.36 -1.18
N LEU A 139 -11.38 2.64 0.09
CA LEU A 139 -10.11 2.25 0.71
C LEU A 139 -9.97 0.72 0.77
N ARG A 140 -11.05 -0.02 1.09
CA ARG A 140 -11.06 -1.49 1.11
C ARG A 140 -10.85 -2.10 -0.28
N ILE A 141 -11.58 -1.63 -1.29
CA ILE A 141 -11.43 -2.09 -2.68
C ILE A 141 -10.00 -1.79 -3.15
N THR A 142 -9.50 -0.60 -2.84
CA THR A 142 -8.13 -0.21 -3.19
C THR A 142 -7.11 -1.11 -2.50
N LEU A 143 -7.19 -1.31 -1.18
CA LEU A 143 -6.30 -2.22 -0.42
C LEU A 143 -6.27 -3.63 -1.02
N PHE A 144 -7.44 -4.15 -1.40
CA PHE A 144 -7.53 -5.44 -2.07
C PHE A 144 -6.80 -5.44 -3.42
N PHE A 145 -6.96 -4.39 -4.23
CA PHE A 145 -6.23 -4.25 -5.49
C PHE A 145 -4.71 -4.16 -5.27
N VAL A 146 -4.26 -3.38 -4.28
CA VAL A 146 -2.82 -3.19 -4.03
C VAL A 146 -2.14 -4.42 -3.45
N LEU A 147 -2.89 -5.41 -2.95
CA LEU A 147 -2.38 -6.73 -2.59
C LEU A 147 -1.70 -7.43 -3.78
N PHE A 148 -2.23 -7.22 -4.99
CA PHE A 148 -1.74 -7.83 -6.23
C PHE A 148 -0.78 -6.91 -7.01
N ALA A 149 -0.66 -5.64 -6.62
CA ALA A 149 0.19 -4.67 -7.30
C ALA A 149 1.64 -4.70 -6.78
N ASP A 150 2.62 -4.49 -7.66
CA ASP A 150 4.03 -4.40 -7.27
C ASP A 150 4.38 -3.00 -6.74
N LEU A 151 4.06 -2.77 -5.47
CA LEU A 151 4.32 -1.52 -4.73
C LEU A 151 5.79 -1.28 -4.37
N SER A 152 6.67 -2.24 -4.68
CA SER A 152 8.01 -2.33 -4.09
C SER A 152 9.10 -1.75 -4.99
N ARG A 153 8.79 -1.44 -6.25
CA ARG A 153 9.79 -1.08 -7.26
C ARG A 153 10.47 0.27 -7.02
N HIS A 154 9.77 1.27 -6.49
CA HIS A 154 10.29 2.63 -6.29
C HIS A 154 9.91 3.20 -4.90
N LEU A 155 10.75 4.09 -4.37
CA LEU A 155 10.61 4.76 -3.06
C LEU A 155 10.26 3.80 -1.90
N SER A 156 10.77 2.57 -1.92
CA SER A 156 10.59 1.58 -0.85
C SER A 156 11.95 1.30 -0.19
N LEU A 157 11.95 1.02 1.11
CA LEU A 157 13.17 0.57 1.80
C LEU A 157 13.69 -0.75 1.20
N ASP A 158 12.78 -1.59 0.69
CA ASP A 158 13.14 -2.81 -0.05
C ASP A 158 13.91 -2.53 -1.35
N ALA A 159 13.56 -1.48 -2.10
CA ALA A 159 14.27 -1.10 -3.32
C ALA A 159 15.68 -0.59 -3.01
N VAL A 160 15.84 0.18 -1.93
CA VAL A 160 17.15 0.65 -1.45
C VAL A 160 18.01 -0.55 -1.03
N ARG A 161 17.44 -1.50 -0.29
CA ARG A 161 18.14 -2.73 0.12
C ARG A 161 18.62 -3.57 -1.07
N ARG A 162 17.75 -3.81 -2.06
CA ARG A 162 18.12 -4.56 -3.28
C ARG A 162 19.22 -3.88 -4.09
N ARG A 163 19.23 -2.54 -4.13
CA ARG A 163 20.31 -1.78 -4.77
C ARG A 163 21.64 -1.98 -4.05
N ARG A 164 21.65 -1.87 -2.71
CA ARG A 164 22.84 -2.10 -1.89
C ARG A 164 23.37 -3.54 -2.00
N GLU A 165 22.49 -4.54 -2.02
CA GLU A 165 22.89 -5.95 -2.20
C GLU A 165 23.50 -6.20 -3.59
N ARG A 166 22.99 -5.56 -4.64
CA ARG A 166 23.58 -5.62 -6.00
C ARG A 166 24.95 -4.94 -6.07
N GLU A 167 25.13 -3.82 -5.39
CA GLU A 167 26.41 -3.11 -5.32
C GLU A 167 27.44 -3.89 -4.50
N ALA A 168 27.03 -4.54 -3.41
CA ALA A 168 27.91 -5.38 -2.59
C ALA A 168 28.29 -6.72 -3.27
N GLY A 169 27.40 -7.29 -4.09
CA GLY A 169 27.64 -8.50 -4.85
C GLY A 169 28.31 -8.28 -6.22
N ALA A 170 28.48 -7.03 -6.65
CA ALA A 170 29.20 -6.74 -7.88
C ALA A 170 30.69 -7.08 -7.67
N PRO A 171 31.27 -7.98 -8.49
CA PRO A 171 32.70 -8.27 -8.38
C PRO A 171 33.45 -6.96 -8.57
N ARG A 172 34.29 -6.59 -7.59
CA ARG A 172 35.27 -5.51 -7.76
C ARG A 172 36.02 -5.84 -9.04
N ARG A 173 35.74 -5.13 -10.14
CA ARG A 173 36.57 -5.18 -11.33
C ARG A 173 37.94 -4.70 -10.87
N SER A 174 38.84 -5.64 -10.64
CA SER A 174 40.23 -5.35 -10.31
C SER A 174 40.80 -4.56 -11.49
N PRO A 175 41.12 -3.27 -11.34
CA PRO A 175 41.75 -2.51 -12.40
C PRO A 175 43.23 -2.85 -12.36
N GLY A 176 43.63 -3.97 -12.96
CA GLY A 176 45.02 -4.39 -12.86
C GLY A 176 45.34 -5.75 -13.44
N ARG A 177 45.12 -5.94 -14.74
CA ARG A 177 45.79 -7.04 -15.46
C ARG A 177 46.06 -6.81 -16.95
N HIS A 178 45.77 -5.63 -17.47
CA HIS A 178 46.05 -5.28 -18.86
C HIS A 178 47.40 -4.57 -19.09
N VAL A 179 48.14 -4.22 -18.03
CA VAL A 179 49.42 -3.48 -18.16
C VAL A 179 50.64 -4.40 -18.27
N GLU A 180 50.56 -5.67 -17.87
CA GLU A 180 51.71 -6.59 -17.96
C GLU A 180 51.95 -7.16 -19.37
N ALA A 181 50.94 -7.19 -20.25
CA ALA A 181 51.11 -7.75 -21.60
C ALA A 181 51.85 -6.80 -22.57
N VAL A 182 52.02 -5.52 -22.23
CA VAL A 182 52.72 -4.53 -23.07
C VAL A 182 54.17 -4.34 -22.64
N ARG A 183 54.59 -4.92 -21.50
CA ARG A 183 55.98 -4.81 -21.01
C ARG A 183 56.88 -5.98 -21.39
N SER A 184 56.36 -6.94 -22.16
CA SER A 184 57.07 -8.15 -22.61
C SER A 184 57.21 -8.26 -24.13
N LEU A 185 57.10 -7.14 -24.86
CA LEU A 185 57.47 -7.00 -26.27
C LEU A 185 58.59 -5.97 -26.38
#